data_AF-A0A2G6P7Q8-F1
#
_entry.id   AF-A0A2G6P7Q8-F1
#
_cell.length_a   1.000
_cell.length_b   1.000
_cell.length_c   1.000
_cell.angle_alpha   90.00
_cell.angle_beta   90.00
_cell.angle_gamma   90.00
#
_symmetry.space_group_name_H-M   'P 1'
#
loop_
_entity.id
_entity.type
_entity.pdbx_description
1 polymer ?
#
loop_
_entity_poly.entity_id
_entity_poly.type
_entity_poly.pdbx_seq_one_letter_code
_entity_poly.pdbx_strand_id
1 'polypeptide(L)'
;MNRILSVLIIVLFASLSFADKIYVEALSQKAALVMIEKGYKHITGVEYGKLKKGESDYQTLTLYKGVDYSFGFGADQTMKTLKMEIYNENFDLVKSAKINSDEYKIVTLSNVESGPYYVKITAVDADISGSNWFFHYSYK
;
A
#
# COMPACT_ATOMS: atom_id res chain seq x y z
N MET A 1 -35.01 27.19 -7.02
CA MET A 1 -33.64 27.33 -6.48
C MET A 1 -33.19 25.97 -5.93
N ASN A 2 -32.87 24.97 -6.79
CA ASN A 2 -32.56 23.61 -6.31
C ASN A 2 -31.82 22.68 -7.31
N ARG A 3 -31.52 23.10 -8.55
CA ARG A 3 -30.78 22.24 -9.51
C ARG A 3 -29.30 22.58 -9.62
N ILE A 4 -28.95 23.87 -9.53
CA ILE A 4 -27.55 24.33 -9.60
C ILE A 4 -26.76 23.91 -8.35
N LEU A 5 -27.40 23.96 -7.17
CA LEU A 5 -26.78 23.53 -5.92
C LEU A 5 -26.46 22.02 -5.92
N SER A 6 -27.37 21.19 -6.45
CA SER A 6 -27.16 19.74 -6.56
C SER A 6 -26.04 19.37 -7.54
N VAL A 7 -25.92 20.07 -8.67
CA VAL A 7 -24.84 19.85 -9.64
C VAL A 7 -23.49 20.28 -9.06
N LEU A 8 -23.41 21.41 -8.35
CA LEU A 8 -22.18 21.86 -7.70
C LEU A 8 -21.67 20.87 -6.65
N ILE A 9 -22.59 20.30 -5.86
CA ILE A 9 -22.26 19.31 -4.83
C ILE A 9 -21.69 18.03 -5.47
N ILE A 10 -22.30 17.53 -6.54
CA ILE A 10 -21.82 16.32 -7.24
C ILE A 10 -20.43 16.53 -7.85
N VAL A 11 -20.16 17.71 -8.43
CA VAL A 11 -18.85 18.03 -9.01
C VAL A 11 -17.77 18.12 -7.92
N LEU A 12 -18.08 18.69 -6.74
CA LEU A 12 -17.14 18.73 -5.62
C LEU A 12 -16.79 17.32 -5.10
N PHE A 13 -17.78 16.44 -4.90
CA PHE A 13 -17.53 15.09 -4.39
C PHE A 13 -16.71 14.22 -5.34
N ALA A 14 -16.92 14.35 -6.65
CA ALA A 14 -16.10 13.67 -7.64
C ALA A 14 -14.64 14.15 -7.56
N SER A 15 -14.41 15.46 -7.48
CA SER A 15 -13.06 16.04 -7.46
C SER A 15 -12.20 15.57 -6.27
N LEU A 16 -12.80 15.40 -5.09
CA LEU A 16 -12.10 14.93 -3.89
C LEU A 16 -11.62 13.48 -4.03
N SER A 17 -12.47 12.59 -4.57
CA SER A 17 -12.11 11.17 -4.76
C SER A 17 -10.97 10.99 -5.77
N PHE A 18 -10.89 11.86 -6.79
CA PHE A 18 -9.78 11.86 -7.75
C PHE A 18 -8.48 12.38 -7.13
N ALA A 19 -8.55 13.42 -6.28
CA ALA A 19 -7.38 13.98 -5.62
C ALA A 19 -6.69 12.95 -4.70
N ASP A 20 -7.47 12.20 -3.91
CA ASP A 20 -6.91 11.17 -3.01
C ASP A 20 -6.23 10.04 -3.79
N LYS A 21 -6.80 9.61 -4.93
CA LYS A 21 -6.18 8.59 -5.78
C LYS A 21 -4.86 9.07 -6.39
N ILE A 22 -4.83 10.28 -6.95
CA ILE A 22 -3.61 10.88 -7.51
C ILE A 22 -2.54 11.02 -6.43
N TYR A 23 -2.94 11.34 -5.20
CA TYR A 23 -2.03 11.46 -4.07
C TYR A 23 -1.33 10.13 -3.74
N VAL A 24 -2.10 9.04 -3.64
CA VAL A 24 -1.56 7.69 -3.38
C VAL A 24 -0.63 7.23 -4.51
N GLU A 25 -0.98 7.52 -5.76
CA GLU A 25 -0.09 7.23 -6.90
C GLU A 25 1.25 7.99 -6.79
N ALA A 26 1.22 9.27 -6.40
CA ALA A 26 2.44 10.05 -6.19
C ALA A 26 3.30 9.52 -5.02
N LEU A 27 2.67 9.10 -3.92
CA LEU A 27 3.38 8.45 -2.82
C LEU A 27 4.02 7.13 -3.25
N SER A 28 3.32 6.32 -4.04
CA SER A 28 3.84 5.07 -4.60
C SER A 28 5.08 5.33 -5.45
N GLN A 29 5.05 6.34 -6.33
CA GLN A 29 6.21 6.71 -7.15
C GLN A 29 7.41 7.16 -6.30
N LYS A 30 7.18 7.94 -5.23
CA LYS A 30 8.24 8.33 -4.29
C LYS A 30 8.87 7.11 -3.61
N ALA A 31 8.05 6.19 -3.12
CA ALA A 31 8.53 4.96 -2.51
C ALA A 31 9.37 4.13 -3.50
N ALA A 32 8.91 4.05 -4.75
CA ALA A 32 9.59 3.30 -5.78
C ALA A 32 10.97 3.89 -6.12
N LEU A 33 11.06 5.23 -6.20
CA LEU A 33 12.31 5.92 -6.47
C LEU A 33 13.35 5.60 -5.39
N VAL A 34 12.97 5.61 -4.11
CA VAL A 34 13.87 5.26 -3.00
C VAL A 34 14.38 3.81 -3.10
N MET A 35 13.56 2.87 -3.59
CA MET A 35 14.00 1.50 -3.83
C MET A 35 14.99 1.42 -5.00
N ILE A 36 14.72 2.12 -6.09
CA ILE A 36 15.58 2.17 -7.27
C ILE A 36 16.94 2.77 -6.91
N GLU A 37 16.98 3.86 -6.14
CA GLU A 37 18.22 4.47 -5.64
C GLU A 37 19.04 3.52 -4.77
N LYS A 38 18.39 2.54 -4.12
CA LYS A 38 19.03 1.47 -3.34
C LYS A 38 19.44 0.25 -4.20
N GLY A 39 19.28 0.34 -5.52
CA GLY A 39 19.68 -0.69 -6.47
C GLY A 39 18.66 -1.81 -6.69
N TYR A 40 17.44 -1.68 -6.18
CA TYR A 40 16.36 -2.64 -6.47
C TYR A 40 15.88 -2.45 -7.92
N LYS A 41 15.78 -3.57 -8.64
CA LYS A 41 15.31 -3.61 -10.03
C LYS A 41 13.81 -3.88 -10.03
N HIS A 42 13.14 -3.24 -11.00
CA HIS A 42 11.76 -3.50 -11.39
C HIS A 42 10.71 -3.21 -10.29
N ILE A 43 9.76 -2.32 -10.61
CA ILE A 43 8.56 -2.12 -9.80
C ILE A 43 7.52 -3.12 -10.36
N THR A 44 7.53 -4.35 -9.86
CA THR A 44 6.48 -5.34 -10.23
C THR A 44 5.18 -4.96 -9.52
N GLY A 45 4.07 -5.03 -10.25
CA GLY A 45 2.73 -5.16 -9.67
C GLY A 45 2.42 -4.12 -8.58
N VAL A 46 2.35 -2.84 -8.96
CA VAL A 46 1.78 -1.86 -8.04
C VAL A 46 0.31 -2.15 -7.90
N GLU A 47 -0.08 -2.46 -6.68
CA GLU A 47 -1.46 -2.67 -6.30
C GLU A 47 -1.98 -1.42 -5.61
N TYR A 48 -3.21 -1.09 -5.93
CA TYR A 48 -3.94 0.00 -5.32
C TYR A 48 -5.28 -0.51 -4.88
N GLY A 49 -5.78 -0.01 -3.77
CA GLY A 49 -7.12 -0.34 -3.32
C GLY A 49 -7.67 0.69 -2.37
N LYS A 50 -8.85 0.39 -1.84
CA LYS A 50 -9.50 1.17 -0.80
C LYS A 50 -9.92 0.24 0.32
N LEU A 51 -9.54 0.55 1.56
CA LEU A 51 -9.87 -0.24 2.75
C LEU A 51 -10.59 0.62 3.78
N LYS A 52 -11.65 0.08 4.37
CA LYS A 52 -12.28 0.60 5.58
C LYS A 52 -11.61 0.05 6.82
N LYS A 53 -11.88 0.67 7.97
CA LYS A 53 -11.36 0.21 9.26
C LYS A 53 -11.65 -1.27 9.50
N GLY A 54 -10.59 -2.03 9.78
CA GLY A 54 -10.62 -3.47 10.04
C GLY A 54 -10.55 -4.34 8.78
N GLU A 55 -10.70 -3.78 7.58
CA GLU A 55 -10.58 -4.53 6.33
C GLU A 55 -9.11 -4.86 6.04
N SER A 56 -8.91 -5.96 5.30
CA SER A 56 -7.59 -6.40 4.88
C SER A 56 -7.58 -6.81 3.41
N ASP A 57 -6.46 -6.56 2.76
CA ASP A 57 -6.11 -7.07 1.44
C ASP A 57 -4.95 -8.08 1.57
N TYR A 58 -4.92 -9.07 0.68
CA TYR A 58 -4.00 -10.20 0.75
C TYR A 58 -3.32 -10.45 -0.58
N GLN A 59 -2.00 -10.54 -0.55
CA GLN A 59 -1.15 -10.80 -1.70
C GLN A 59 -0.37 -12.09 -1.51
N THR A 60 -0.26 -12.89 -2.57
CA THR A 60 0.58 -14.08 -2.59
C THR A 60 1.76 -13.85 -3.51
N LEU A 61 2.96 -14.02 -3.00
CA LEU A 61 4.21 -13.81 -3.71
C LEU A 61 5.06 -15.07 -3.66
N THR A 62 5.79 -15.38 -4.72
CA THR A 62 6.84 -16.41 -4.68
C THR A 62 8.19 -15.70 -4.51
N LEU A 63 8.87 -15.96 -3.39
CA LEU A 63 10.20 -15.43 -3.12
C LEU A 63 11.25 -16.52 -3.32
N TYR A 64 12.48 -16.13 -3.64
CA TYR A 64 13.58 -17.04 -3.95
C TYR A 64 14.78 -16.76 -3.03
N LYS A 65 15.39 -17.83 -2.54
CA LYS A 65 16.58 -17.78 -1.69
C LYS A 65 17.73 -17.08 -2.41
N GLY A 66 18.43 -16.23 -1.66
CA GLY A 66 19.56 -15.44 -2.17
C GLY A 66 19.16 -14.17 -2.92
N VAL A 67 17.86 -13.89 -3.07
CA VAL A 67 17.35 -12.63 -3.62
C VAL A 67 16.95 -11.71 -2.47
N ASP A 68 17.33 -10.43 -2.56
CA ASP A 68 16.93 -9.42 -1.60
C ASP A 68 15.64 -8.74 -2.09
N TYR A 69 14.63 -8.68 -1.24
CA TYR A 69 13.32 -8.09 -1.56
C TYR A 69 13.11 -6.77 -0.82
N SER A 70 12.43 -5.83 -1.46
CA SER A 70 11.96 -4.59 -0.87
C SER A 70 10.45 -4.45 -1.10
N PHE A 71 9.72 -4.09 -0.04
CA PHE A 71 8.27 -3.94 -0.03
C PHE A 71 7.95 -2.51 0.38
N GLY A 72 7.14 -1.83 -0.42
CA GLY A 72 6.68 -0.48 -0.18
C GLY A 72 5.18 -0.47 -0.04
N PHE A 73 4.69 0.26 0.96
CA PHE A 73 3.28 0.45 1.16
C PHE A 73 3.02 1.84 1.74
N GLY A 74 1.86 2.38 1.43
CA GLY A 74 1.47 3.72 1.80
C GLY A 74 -0.04 3.92 1.67
N ALA A 75 -0.53 5.03 2.21
CA ALA A 75 -1.94 5.39 2.11
C ALA A 75 -2.12 6.90 2.09
N ASP A 76 -3.31 7.35 1.68
CA ASP A 76 -3.66 8.76 1.77
C ASP A 76 -3.88 9.22 3.23
N GLN A 77 -4.05 10.53 3.39
CA GLN A 77 -4.28 11.20 4.67
C GLN A 77 -5.49 10.69 5.47
N THR A 78 -6.47 10.03 4.83
CA THR A 78 -7.66 9.50 5.51
C THR A 78 -7.37 8.15 6.18
N MET A 79 -6.21 7.54 5.92
CA MET A 79 -5.67 6.41 6.66
C MET A 79 -4.95 6.91 7.91
N LYS A 80 -5.42 6.55 9.10
CA LYS A 80 -4.72 6.86 10.36
C LYS A 80 -3.65 5.84 10.68
N THR A 81 -3.89 4.58 10.34
CA THR A 81 -2.91 3.51 10.53
C THR A 81 -3.13 2.41 9.50
N LEU A 82 -2.11 2.20 8.65
CA LEU A 82 -1.99 1.03 7.77
C LEU A 82 -0.91 0.11 8.31
N LYS A 83 -1.19 -1.19 8.37
CA LYS A 83 -0.26 -2.22 8.81
C LYS A 83 -0.02 -3.21 7.67
N MET A 84 1.24 -3.57 7.46
CA MET A 84 1.66 -4.64 6.58
C MET A 84 2.29 -5.75 7.40
N GLU A 85 1.89 -6.98 7.11
CA GLU A 85 2.44 -8.20 7.69
C GLU A 85 2.83 -9.15 6.57
N ILE A 86 4.01 -9.75 6.67
CA ILE A 86 4.51 -10.74 5.71
C ILE A 86 4.64 -12.05 6.48
N TYR A 87 4.07 -13.12 5.92
CA TYR A 87 4.10 -14.47 6.45
C TYR A 87 4.80 -15.41 5.47
N ASN A 88 5.48 -16.43 6.00
CA ASN A 88 6.04 -17.52 5.20
C ASN A 88 4.96 -18.55 4.81
N GLU A 89 5.37 -19.64 4.16
CA GLU A 89 4.49 -20.73 3.73
C GLU A 89 3.72 -21.42 4.87
N ASN A 90 4.26 -21.39 6.10
CA ASN A 90 3.66 -21.97 7.30
C ASN A 90 2.76 -20.97 8.06
N PHE A 91 2.53 -19.78 7.49
CA PHE A 91 1.83 -18.67 8.14
C PHE A 91 2.54 -18.11 9.38
N ASP A 92 3.85 -18.34 9.52
CA ASP A 92 4.64 -17.65 10.55
C ASP A 92 4.92 -16.21 10.12
N LEU A 93 4.74 -15.27 11.05
CA LEU A 93 5.03 -13.86 10.80
C LEU A 93 6.55 -13.64 10.66
N VAL A 94 7.00 -13.26 9.47
CA VAL A 94 8.43 -12.97 9.20
C VAL A 94 8.75 -11.49 9.26
N LYS A 95 7.78 -10.62 8.93
CA LYS A 95 7.97 -9.17 8.99
C LYS A 95 6.65 -8.46 9.26
N SER A 96 6.73 -7.35 10.01
CA SER A 96 5.61 -6.47 10.25
C SER A 96 6.08 -5.02 10.21
N ALA A 97 5.26 -4.14 9.66
CA ALA A 97 5.45 -2.71 9.70
C ALA A 97 4.11 -1.99 9.75
N LYS A 98 4.13 -0.79 10.29
CA LYS A 98 3.01 0.14 10.24
C LYS A 98 3.49 1.52 9.82
N ILE A 99 2.56 2.28 9.26
CA ILE A 99 2.66 3.70 8.98
C ILE A 99 1.50 4.43 9.64
N ASN A 100 1.70 5.71 9.89
CA ASN A 100 0.61 6.60 10.26
C ASN A 100 0.15 7.40 9.03
N SER A 101 -0.78 8.33 9.22
CA SER A 101 -1.29 9.19 8.14
C SER A 101 -0.18 9.87 7.36
N ASP A 102 -0.40 9.99 6.05
CA ASP A 102 0.44 10.77 5.14
C ASP A 102 1.87 10.23 4.94
N GLU A 103 2.06 8.94 5.23
CA GLU A 103 3.36 8.29 5.13
C GLU A 103 3.36 7.13 4.13
N TYR A 104 4.54 6.82 3.63
CA TYR A 104 4.83 5.51 3.07
C TYR A 104 5.99 4.90 3.85
N LYS A 105 6.13 3.58 3.75
CA LYS A 105 7.25 2.88 4.36
C LYS A 105 7.76 1.79 3.45
N ILE A 106 9.07 1.65 3.49
CA ILE A 106 9.81 0.62 2.78
C ILE A 106 10.39 -0.33 3.82
N VAL A 107 10.16 -1.61 3.65
CA VAL A 107 10.84 -2.66 4.41
C VAL A 107 11.61 -3.56 3.47
N THR A 108 12.67 -4.16 3.97
CA THR A 108 13.46 -5.13 3.23
C THR A 108 13.38 -6.49 3.90
N LEU A 109 13.46 -7.53 3.08
CA LEU A 109 13.53 -8.92 3.49
C LEU A 109 14.68 -9.57 2.72
N SER A 110 15.66 -10.06 3.46
CA SER A 110 16.88 -10.71 2.96
C SER A 110 16.97 -12.09 3.59
N ASN A 111 17.71 -13.01 2.96
CA ASN A 111 17.90 -14.38 3.44
C ASN A 111 16.58 -15.15 3.63
N VAL A 112 15.63 -14.95 2.73
CA VAL A 112 14.39 -15.72 2.66
C VAL A 112 14.68 -17.15 2.21
N GLU A 113 13.85 -18.11 2.63
CA GLU A 113 13.78 -19.41 1.97
C GLU A 113 12.91 -19.31 0.73
N SER A 114 13.21 -20.10 -0.30
CA SER A 114 12.41 -20.14 -1.52
C SER A 114 11.03 -20.72 -1.24
N GLY A 115 9.96 -20.05 -1.69
CA GLY A 115 8.60 -20.54 -1.48
C GLY A 115 7.54 -19.45 -1.55
N PRO A 116 6.27 -19.80 -1.28
CA PRO A 116 5.19 -18.83 -1.19
C PRO A 116 5.29 -18.00 0.09
N TYR A 117 5.01 -16.72 -0.04
CA TYR A 117 4.88 -15.76 1.05
C TYR A 117 3.55 -15.03 0.89
N TYR A 118 2.96 -14.66 2.02
CA TYR A 118 1.66 -14.00 2.08
C TYR A 118 1.84 -12.62 2.68
N VAL A 119 1.45 -11.58 1.96
CA VAL A 119 1.43 -10.22 2.47
C VAL A 119 0.00 -9.85 2.81
N LYS A 120 -0.22 -9.39 4.04
CA LYS A 120 -1.49 -8.86 4.53
C LYS A 120 -1.36 -7.37 4.75
N ILE A 121 -2.21 -6.59 4.09
CA ILE A 121 -2.34 -5.15 4.29
C ILE A 121 -3.63 -4.88 5.05
N THR A 122 -3.58 -4.23 6.21
CA THR A 122 -4.74 -4.00 7.08
C THR A 122 -4.90 -2.52 7.41
N ALA A 123 -6.08 -1.98 7.15
CA ALA A 123 -6.46 -0.66 7.62
C ALA A 123 -6.86 -0.76 9.12
N VAL A 124 -5.90 -0.59 10.01
CA VAL A 124 -6.13 -0.67 11.47
C VAL A 124 -7.01 0.48 11.94
N ASP A 125 -6.78 1.67 11.39
CA ASP A 125 -7.62 2.83 11.62
C ASP A 125 -7.72 3.67 10.34
N ALA A 126 -8.93 3.89 9.87
CA ALA A 126 -9.23 4.61 8.63
C ALA A 126 -10.56 5.36 8.80
N ASP A 127 -10.78 6.36 7.95
CA ASP A 127 -12.07 7.04 7.89
C ASP A 127 -13.21 6.08 7.49
N ILE A 128 -14.44 6.45 7.86
CA ILE A 128 -15.66 5.63 7.64
C ILE A 128 -15.92 5.36 6.16
N SER A 129 -15.50 6.29 5.30
CA SER A 129 -15.64 6.18 3.85
C SER A 129 -14.60 5.22 3.22
N GLY A 130 -13.63 4.75 4.01
CA GLY A 130 -12.45 4.01 3.58
C GLY A 130 -11.36 4.92 3.02
N SER A 131 -10.12 4.44 3.02
CA SER A 131 -8.96 5.18 2.58
C SER A 131 -8.20 4.42 1.48
N ASN A 132 -7.64 5.15 0.53
CA ASN A 132 -6.86 4.57 -0.55
C ASN A 132 -5.47 4.17 -0.05
N TRP A 133 -4.96 3.07 -0.57
CA TRP A 133 -3.64 2.54 -0.23
C TRP A 133 -2.92 2.05 -1.50
N PHE A 134 -1.61 1.88 -1.39
CA PHE A 134 -0.81 1.17 -2.37
C PHE A 134 0.11 0.14 -1.72
N PHE A 135 0.48 -0.86 -2.50
CA PHE A 135 1.55 -1.80 -2.22
C PHE A 135 2.33 -2.07 -3.49
N HIS A 136 3.64 -2.25 -3.35
CA HIS A 136 4.48 -2.78 -4.41
C HIS A 136 5.68 -3.49 -3.80
N TYR A 137 6.35 -4.31 -4.62
CA TYR A 137 7.60 -4.91 -4.23
C TYR A 137 8.58 -4.97 -5.40
N SER A 138 9.86 -4.95 -5.04
CA SER A 138 11.01 -4.98 -5.94
C SER A 138 12.05 -5.93 -5.39
N TYR A 139 13.02 -6.31 -6.23
CA TYR A 139 14.05 -7.28 -5.87
C TYR A 139 15.43 -6.87 -6.41
N LYS A 140 16.50 -7.42 -5.83
CA LYS A 140 17.87 -7.27 -6.34
C LYS A 140 18.65 -8.57 -6.23
#